data_AF-A0A1B6JG36-F1
#
_entry.id   AF-A0A1B6JG36-F1
#
_cell.length_a   1.000
_cell.length_b   1.000
_cell.length_c   1.000
_cell.angle_alpha   90.00
_cell.angle_beta   90.00
_cell.angle_gamma   90.00
#
_symmetry.space_group_name_H-M   'P 1'
#
loop_
_entity.id
_entity.type
_entity.pdbx_description
1 polymer ?
#
loop_
_entity_poly.entity_id
_entity_poly.type
_entity_poly.pdbx_seq_one_letter_code
_entity_poly.pdbx_strand_id
1 'polypeptide(L)'
;QELLTAMSETGVSVDVDFCNMLIRKRCLRGDYENAKSVLKMINDRNLRPDMMTFGVLAMTCQTQTLALQLLEDINNLGLRPNVEILGTLLKNACYLRDCAFVMEVMKALENEDLKPNEQFLKHLENFFRFASKVMSNQITDDSGKLNQNDFSKFREYYKSWRQKTFVETPPHPWDQFQEVKPEPEDTELLSLGKVKYKKW
;
A
#
# COMPACT_ATOMS: atom_id res chain seq x y z
N GLN A 1 -18.12 23.86 11.50
CA GLN A 1 -19.22 23.61 12.45
C GLN A 1 -20.52 24.21 11.94
N GLU A 2 -20.51 25.46 11.46
CA GLU A 2 -21.68 26.18 10.93
C GLU A 2 -22.54 25.40 9.93
N LEU A 3 -21.94 24.69 8.96
CA LEU A 3 -22.71 23.90 7.99
C LEU A 3 -23.52 22.76 8.65
N LEU A 4 -22.96 22.06 9.63
CA LEU A 4 -23.66 20.99 10.34
C LEU A 4 -24.83 21.55 11.17
N THR A 5 -24.62 22.71 11.78
CA THR A 5 -25.67 23.44 12.50
C THR A 5 -26.80 23.84 11.55
N ALA A 6 -26.48 24.47 10.42
CA ALA A 6 -27.45 24.89 9.41
C ALA A 6 -28.23 23.69 8.83
N MET A 7 -27.58 22.56 8.55
CA MET A 7 -28.26 21.34 8.11
C MET A 7 -29.23 20.81 9.17
N SER A 8 -28.86 20.88 10.46
CA SER A 8 -29.75 20.51 11.56
C SER A 8 -30.96 21.45 11.69
N GLU A 9 -30.76 22.76 11.53
CA GLU A 9 -31.81 23.77 11.62
C GLU A 9 -32.78 23.72 10.43
N THR A 10 -32.29 23.31 9.25
CA THR A 10 -33.09 23.20 8.02
C THR A 10 -33.68 21.81 7.80
N GLY A 11 -33.44 20.86 8.71
CA GLY A 11 -33.96 19.49 8.61
C GLY A 11 -33.31 18.63 7.52
N VAL A 12 -32.17 19.06 6.97
CA VAL A 12 -31.44 18.31 5.94
C VAL A 12 -30.69 17.14 6.58
N SER A 13 -31.00 15.92 6.14
CA SER A 13 -30.32 14.71 6.61
C SER A 13 -28.90 14.63 6.04
N VAL A 14 -27.95 14.30 6.91
CA VAL A 14 -26.58 13.94 6.53
C VAL A 14 -26.55 12.50 6.05
N ASP A 15 -25.81 12.23 4.98
CA ASP A 15 -25.51 10.88 4.48
C ASP A 15 -24.05 10.48 4.73
N VAL A 16 -23.70 9.23 4.39
CA VAL A 16 -22.35 8.68 4.61
C VAL A 16 -21.30 9.39 3.74
N ASP A 17 -21.67 9.81 2.53
CA ASP A 17 -20.76 10.50 1.61
C ASP A 17 -20.35 11.87 2.13
N PHE A 18 -21.30 12.62 2.67
CA PHE A 18 -21.02 13.87 3.37
C PHE A 18 -20.09 13.65 4.57
N CYS A 19 -20.33 12.61 5.35
CA CYS A 19 -19.45 12.25 6.47
C CYS A 19 -18.02 11.93 5.98
N ASN A 20 -17.89 11.12 4.93
CA ASN A 20 -16.61 10.75 4.33
C ASN A 20 -15.84 12.00 3.84
N MET A 21 -16.54 12.93 3.17
CA MET A 21 -15.96 14.21 2.76
C MET A 21 -15.51 15.07 3.94
N LEU A 22 -16.30 15.12 5.01
CA LEU A 22 -15.97 15.89 6.21
C LEU A 22 -14.73 15.32 6.92
N ILE A 23 -14.65 13.99 7.08
CA ILE A 23 -13.46 13.30 7.61
C ILE A 23 -12.24 13.69 6.78
N ARG A 24 -12.32 13.52 5.45
CA ARG A 24 -11.22 13.85 4.54
C ARG A 24 -10.78 15.29 4.67
N LYS A 25 -11.70 16.26 4.66
CA LYS A 25 -11.36 17.69 4.80
C LYS A 25 -10.72 18.02 6.14
N ARG A 26 -11.16 17.39 7.24
CA ARG A 26 -10.53 17.55 8.56
C ARG A 26 -9.12 16.96 8.58
N CYS A 27 -8.93 15.77 8.02
CA CYS A 27 -7.60 15.15 7.90
C CYS A 27 -6.61 16.01 7.10
N LEU A 28 -7.05 16.59 5.98
CA LEU A 28 -6.20 17.48 5.17
C LEU A 28 -5.79 18.76 5.90
N ARG A 29 -6.48 19.13 6.98
CA ARG A 29 -6.16 20.26 7.86
C ARG A 29 -5.37 19.84 9.11
N GLY A 30 -5.00 18.56 9.24
CA GLY A 30 -4.35 18.00 10.43
C GLY A 30 -5.29 17.84 11.64
N ASP A 31 -6.60 18.02 11.44
CA ASP A 31 -7.61 17.98 12.51
C ASP A 31 -8.12 16.54 12.72
N TYR A 32 -7.22 15.65 13.13
CA TYR A 32 -7.50 14.21 13.21
C TYR A 32 -8.50 13.84 14.30
N GLU A 33 -8.50 14.54 15.43
CA GLU A 33 -9.43 14.29 16.53
C GLU A 33 -10.87 14.61 16.12
N ASN A 34 -11.10 15.76 15.49
CA ASN A 34 -12.43 16.04 14.96
C ASN A 34 -12.75 15.16 13.73
N ALA A 35 -11.77 14.71 12.96
CA ALA A 35 -12.04 13.76 11.89
C ALA A 35 -12.62 12.45 12.45
N LYS A 36 -12.01 11.90 13.51
CA LYS A 36 -12.49 10.70 14.21
C LYS A 36 -13.86 10.92 14.86
N SER A 37 -14.16 12.11 15.38
CA SER A 37 -15.48 12.38 15.98
C SER A 37 -16.65 12.27 14.99
N VAL A 38 -16.39 12.34 13.67
CA VAL A 38 -17.41 12.09 12.64
C VAL A 38 -17.88 10.63 12.63
N LEU A 39 -17.07 9.66 13.05
CA LEU A 39 -17.51 8.27 13.21
C LEU A 39 -18.67 8.14 14.20
N LYS A 40 -18.57 8.90 15.31
CA LYS A 40 -19.65 8.94 16.29
C LYS A 40 -20.93 9.48 15.65
N MET A 41 -20.82 10.50 14.79
CA MET A 41 -21.98 11.02 14.05
C MET A 41 -22.58 10.01 13.07
N ILE A 42 -21.75 9.20 12.39
CA ILE A 42 -22.22 8.09 11.52
C ILE A 42 -23.03 7.10 12.36
N ASN A 43 -22.52 6.70 13.51
CA ASN A 43 -23.19 5.76 14.42
C ASN A 43 -24.47 6.35 15.03
N ASP A 44 -24.42 7.56 15.58
CA ASP A 44 -25.56 8.23 16.23
C ASP A 44 -26.74 8.46 15.27
N ARG A 45 -26.45 8.57 13.96
CA ARG A 45 -27.45 8.71 12.90
C ARG A 45 -27.83 7.38 12.24
N ASN A 46 -27.37 6.25 12.76
CA ASN A 46 -27.59 4.91 12.20
C ASN A 46 -27.18 4.78 10.72
N LEU A 47 -26.17 5.55 10.30
CA LEU A 47 -25.57 5.44 8.97
C LEU A 47 -24.58 4.28 9.00
N ARG A 48 -24.51 3.49 7.92
CA ARG A 48 -23.59 2.37 7.81
C ARG A 48 -22.24 2.87 7.24
N PRO A 49 -21.12 2.74 7.97
CA PRO A 49 -19.80 2.96 7.39
C PRO A 49 -19.58 2.04 6.19
N ASP A 50 -18.92 2.56 5.17
CA ASP A 50 -18.52 1.80 4.00
C ASP A 50 -17.01 1.79 3.82
N MET A 51 -16.53 1.17 2.74
CA MET A 51 -15.11 1.07 2.47
C MET A 51 -14.45 2.45 2.26
N MET A 52 -15.21 3.42 1.75
CA MET A 52 -14.75 4.80 1.61
C MET A 52 -14.56 5.45 2.98
N THR A 53 -15.45 5.18 3.94
CA THR A 53 -15.31 5.61 5.35
C THR A 53 -13.99 5.11 5.95
N PHE A 54 -13.68 3.82 5.81
CA PHE A 54 -12.42 3.27 6.32
C PHE A 54 -11.19 3.83 5.61
N GLY A 55 -11.29 4.09 4.30
CA GLY A 55 -10.23 4.76 3.54
C GLY A 55 -9.91 6.16 4.04
N VAL A 56 -10.93 6.98 4.33
CA VAL A 56 -10.70 8.32 4.89
C VAL A 56 -10.26 8.28 6.35
N LEU A 57 -10.66 7.26 7.13
CA LEU A 57 -10.20 7.07 8.50
C LEU A 57 -8.74 6.65 8.61
N ALA A 58 -8.22 5.88 7.65
CA ALA A 58 -6.81 5.54 7.57
C ALA A 58 -5.91 6.79 7.57
N MET A 59 -6.39 7.91 7.02
CA MET A 59 -5.67 9.20 7.05
C MET A 59 -5.46 9.72 8.48
N THR A 60 -6.32 9.34 9.44
CA THR A 60 -6.24 9.75 10.86
C THR A 60 -5.29 8.89 11.69
N CYS A 61 -4.81 7.76 11.14
CA CYS A 61 -3.92 6.84 11.84
C CYS A 61 -2.50 7.40 11.87
N GLN A 62 -2.17 8.11 12.95
CA GLN A 62 -0.85 8.73 13.18
C GLN A 62 0.09 7.84 14.04
N THR A 63 -0.29 6.60 14.32
CA THR A 63 0.54 5.62 15.04
C THR A 63 0.24 4.21 14.54
N GLN A 64 1.19 3.28 14.77
CA GLN A 64 0.99 1.85 14.51
C GLN A 64 -0.25 1.31 15.24
N THR A 65 -0.45 1.67 16.51
CA THR A 65 -1.59 1.21 17.31
C THR A 65 -2.94 1.60 16.69
N LEU A 66 -3.07 2.87 16.26
CA LEU A 66 -4.30 3.35 15.62
C LEU A 66 -4.55 2.66 14.27
N ALA A 67 -3.49 2.33 13.54
CA ALA A 67 -3.60 1.61 12.29
C ALA A 67 -4.05 0.16 12.50
N LEU A 68 -3.47 -0.54 13.47
CA LEU A 68 -3.86 -1.91 13.82
C LEU A 68 -5.32 -1.96 14.29
N GLN A 69 -5.73 -1.00 15.12
CA GLN A 69 -7.12 -0.88 15.57
C GLN A 69 -8.09 -0.68 14.39
N LEU A 70 -7.74 0.18 13.41
CA LEU A 70 -8.57 0.37 12.22
C LEU A 70 -8.69 -0.92 11.39
N LEU A 71 -7.60 -1.68 11.23
CA LEU A 71 -7.64 -2.96 10.51
C LEU A 71 -8.48 -4.01 11.24
N GLU A 72 -8.41 -4.04 12.57
CA GLU A 72 -9.26 -4.89 13.40
C GLU A 72 -10.74 -4.50 13.30
N ASP A 73 -11.06 -3.21 13.33
CA ASP A 73 -12.44 -2.70 13.15
C ASP A 73 -13.03 -3.11 11.79
N ILE A 74 -12.23 -3.04 10.71
CA ILE A 74 -12.64 -3.51 9.37
C ILE A 74 -12.96 -5.01 9.42
N ASN A 75 -12.10 -5.81 10.04
CA ASN A 75 -12.27 -7.26 10.14
C ASN A 75 -13.48 -7.65 11.01
N ASN A 76 -13.71 -6.94 12.11
CA ASN A 76 -14.85 -7.17 13.01
C ASN A 76 -16.20 -6.92 12.33
N LEU A 77 -16.23 -6.12 11.26
CA LEU A 77 -17.40 -5.90 10.41
C LEU A 77 -17.55 -6.93 9.29
N GLY A 78 -16.69 -7.95 9.25
CA GLY A 78 -16.64 -8.95 8.19
C GLY A 78 -16.16 -8.39 6.84
N LEU A 79 -15.50 -7.24 6.86
CA LEU A 79 -14.88 -6.62 5.69
C LEU A 79 -13.38 -6.95 5.66
N ARG A 80 -12.74 -6.68 4.52
CA ARG A 80 -11.29 -6.84 4.36
C ARG A 80 -10.67 -5.52 3.92
N PRO A 81 -9.50 -5.12 4.46
CA PRO A 81 -8.79 -3.96 3.97
C PRO A 81 -8.37 -4.16 2.51
N ASN A 82 -8.28 -3.07 1.75
CA ASN A 82 -7.78 -3.10 0.38
C ASN A 82 -6.43 -2.37 0.27
N VAL A 83 -5.80 -2.46 -0.90
CA VAL A 83 -4.48 -1.86 -1.16
C VAL A 83 -4.48 -0.32 -0.99
N GLU A 84 -5.62 0.35 -1.18
CA GLU A 84 -5.73 1.81 -1.03
C GLU A 84 -5.70 2.22 0.46
N ILE A 85 -6.37 1.46 1.32
CA ILE A 85 -6.29 1.65 2.78
C ILE A 85 -4.87 1.41 3.26
N LEU A 86 -4.28 0.27 2.90
CA LEU A 86 -2.93 -0.08 3.31
C LEU A 86 -1.90 0.91 2.74
N GLY A 87 -2.06 1.38 1.51
CA GLY A 87 -1.22 2.42 0.92
C GLY A 87 -1.31 3.75 1.65
N THR A 88 -2.49 4.12 2.16
CA THR A 88 -2.67 5.31 3.01
C THR A 88 -1.95 5.15 4.35
N LEU A 89 -2.11 4.00 5.01
CA LEU A 89 -1.41 3.70 6.27
C LEU A 89 0.12 3.68 6.08
N LEU A 90 0.60 3.08 5.00
CA LEU A 90 2.03 3.06 4.64
C LEU A 90 2.57 4.48 4.48
N LYS A 91 1.87 5.33 3.73
CA LYS A 91 2.27 6.73 3.53
C LYS A 91 2.43 7.45 4.87
N ASN A 92 1.49 7.26 5.79
CA ASN A 92 1.58 7.84 7.15
C ASN A 92 2.77 7.26 7.92
N ALA A 93 2.97 5.93 7.90
CA ALA A 93 4.09 5.27 8.55
C ALA A 93 5.45 5.79 8.05
N CYS A 94 5.59 5.96 6.73
CA CYS A 94 6.78 6.52 6.10
C CYS A 94 7.01 7.99 6.51
N TYR A 95 5.95 8.80 6.56
CA TYR A 95 6.03 10.20 6.99
C TYR A 95 6.46 10.33 8.46
N LEU A 96 5.92 9.46 9.32
CA LEU A 96 6.25 9.37 10.74
C LEU A 96 7.60 8.70 11.03
N ARG A 97 8.26 8.19 9.98
CA ARG A 97 9.57 7.52 10.03
C ARG A 97 9.61 6.31 10.95
N ASP A 98 8.48 5.63 11.07
CA ASP A 98 8.27 4.54 12.01
C ASP A 98 8.47 3.19 11.29
N CYS A 99 9.67 2.60 11.43
CA CYS A 99 10.02 1.34 10.76
C CYS A 99 9.11 0.18 11.19
N ALA A 100 8.70 0.14 12.47
CA ALA A 100 7.80 -0.89 12.98
C ALA A 100 6.43 -0.77 12.33
N PHE A 101 5.89 0.45 12.26
CA PHE A 101 4.64 0.69 11.57
C PHE A 101 4.71 0.33 10.07
N VAL A 102 5.78 0.71 9.37
CA VAL A 102 5.97 0.34 7.95
C VAL A 102 5.95 -1.19 7.78
N MET A 103 6.66 -1.93 8.64
CA MET A 103 6.67 -3.40 8.58
C MET A 103 5.28 -4.00 8.83
N GLU A 104 4.51 -3.48 9.79
CA GLU A 104 3.15 -3.99 10.04
C GLU A 104 2.23 -3.79 8.84
N VAL A 105 2.31 -2.65 8.16
CA VAL A 105 1.52 -2.44 6.94
C VAL A 105 1.92 -3.40 5.82
N MET A 106 3.22 -3.69 5.67
CA MET A 106 3.68 -4.68 4.71
C MET A 106 3.22 -6.10 5.05
N LYS A 107 3.25 -6.50 6.32
CA LYS A 107 2.72 -7.79 6.77
C LYS A 107 1.22 -7.89 6.55
N ALA A 108 0.47 -6.81 6.82
CA ALA A 108 -0.95 -6.76 6.56
C ALA A 108 -1.25 -6.96 5.06
N LEU A 109 -0.46 -6.35 4.17
CA LEU A 109 -0.60 -6.56 2.72
C LEU A 109 -0.40 -8.04 2.35
N GLU A 110 0.61 -8.72 2.90
CA GLU A 110 0.85 -10.15 2.66
C GLU A 110 -0.23 -11.05 3.25
N ASN A 111 -0.66 -10.79 4.49
CA ASN A 111 -1.71 -11.56 5.16
C ASN A 111 -3.05 -11.49 4.41
N GLU A 112 -3.28 -10.37 3.72
CA GLU A 112 -4.47 -10.16 2.92
C GLU A 112 -4.33 -10.68 1.48
N ASP A 113 -3.19 -11.27 1.12
CA ASP A 113 -2.84 -11.74 -0.23
C ASP A 113 -3.03 -10.64 -1.30
N LEU A 114 -2.67 -9.40 -0.93
CA LEU A 114 -2.80 -8.24 -1.80
C LEU A 114 -1.49 -7.94 -2.52
N LYS A 115 -1.59 -7.58 -3.80
CA LYS A 115 -0.44 -7.08 -4.56
C LYS A 115 -0.26 -5.58 -4.32
N PRO A 116 0.98 -5.11 -4.08
CA PRO A 116 1.24 -3.69 -3.94
C PRO A 116 1.00 -2.97 -5.27
N ASN A 117 0.38 -1.78 -5.22
CA ASN A 117 0.28 -0.91 -6.39
C ASN A 117 1.57 -0.07 -6.55
N GLU A 118 1.68 0.65 -7.68
CA GLU A 118 2.86 1.49 -7.98
C GLU A 118 3.16 2.50 -6.86
N GLN A 119 2.13 3.15 -6.32
CA GLN A 119 2.30 4.15 -5.26
C GLN A 119 2.81 3.51 -3.95
N PHE A 120 2.32 2.33 -3.60
CA PHE A 120 2.77 1.56 -2.44
C PHE A 120 4.27 1.27 -2.54
N LEU A 121 4.72 0.77 -3.70
CA LEU A 121 6.13 0.50 -3.97
C LEU A 121 6.97 1.78 -3.91
N LYS A 122 6.51 2.86 -4.53
CA LYS A 122 7.19 4.16 -4.52
C LYS A 122 7.37 4.70 -3.10
N HIS A 123 6.35 4.59 -2.24
CA HIS A 123 6.46 5.00 -0.83
C HIS A 123 7.54 4.18 -0.09
N LEU A 124 7.54 2.86 -0.26
CA LEU A 124 8.55 1.98 0.36
C LEU A 124 9.96 2.30 -0.12
N GLU A 125 10.18 2.45 -1.43
CA GLU A 125 11.49 2.74 -2.00
C GLU A 125 12.03 4.09 -1.52
N ASN A 126 11.17 5.11 -1.49
CA ASN A 126 11.53 6.43 -0.98
C ASN A 126 11.89 6.38 0.51
N PHE A 127 11.09 5.67 1.32
CA PHE A 127 11.36 5.48 2.73
C PHE A 127 12.67 4.75 2.97
N PHE A 128 12.90 3.63 2.27
CA PHE A 128 14.14 2.87 2.36
C PHE A 128 15.36 3.70 2.01
N ARG A 129 15.28 4.50 0.93
CA ARG A 129 16.35 5.40 0.50
C ARG A 129 16.62 6.48 1.55
N PHE A 130 15.57 7.11 2.07
CA PHE A 130 15.66 8.12 3.12
C PHE A 130 16.32 7.54 4.38
N ALA A 131 15.79 6.44 4.90
CA ALA A 131 16.29 5.79 6.10
C ALA A 131 17.73 5.30 5.93
N SER A 132 18.10 4.80 4.75
CA SER A 132 19.49 4.43 4.44
C SER A 132 20.43 5.63 4.52
N LYS A 133 20.03 6.80 4.01
CA LYS A 133 20.82 8.03 4.10
C LYS A 133 21.00 8.48 5.55
N VAL A 134 19.93 8.43 6.36
CA VAL A 134 20.01 8.72 7.80
C VAL A 134 21.01 7.78 8.48
N MET A 135 20.93 6.47 8.26
CA MET A 135 21.83 5.50 8.90
C MET A 135 23.29 5.64 8.45
N SER A 136 23.53 6.16 7.25
CA SER A 136 24.87 6.48 6.78
C SER A 136 25.35 7.87 7.20
N ASN A 137 24.63 8.56 8.08
CA ASN A 137 24.90 9.92 8.56
C ASN A 137 24.98 10.99 7.45
N GLN A 138 24.36 10.74 6.28
CA GLN A 138 24.31 11.71 5.18
C GLN A 138 23.28 12.81 5.42
N ILE A 139 22.21 12.49 6.16
CA ILE A 139 21.14 13.40 6.55
C ILE A 139 20.72 13.09 8.00
N THR A 140 20.06 14.03 8.65
CA THR A 140 19.55 13.85 10.02
C THR A 140 18.06 13.49 10.03
N ASP A 141 17.64 12.74 11.05
CA ASP A 141 16.24 12.48 11.35
C ASP A 141 15.74 13.45 12.44
N ASP A 142 14.94 14.42 12.07
CA ASP A 142 14.26 15.34 13.01
C ASP A 142 13.14 14.68 13.85
N SER A 143 12.66 13.50 13.48
CA SER A 143 11.56 12.82 14.20
C SER A 143 12.03 12.06 15.45
N GLY A 144 13.32 11.67 15.50
CA GLY A 144 13.88 10.80 16.53
C GLY A 144 13.35 9.37 16.55
N LYS A 145 12.47 8.99 15.60
CA LYS A 145 11.89 7.65 15.54
C LYS A 145 12.80 6.64 14.83
N LEU A 146 13.66 7.09 13.93
CA LEU A 146 14.50 6.20 13.15
C LEU A 146 15.73 5.78 13.97
N ASN A 147 15.86 4.49 14.25
CA ASN A 147 17.02 3.94 14.96
C ASN A 147 17.61 2.72 14.24
N GLN A 148 18.90 2.46 14.49
CA GLN A 148 19.68 1.43 13.80
C GLN A 148 19.05 0.03 13.91
N ASN A 149 18.52 -0.32 15.08
CA ASN A 149 17.94 -1.63 15.34
C ASN A 149 16.68 -1.86 14.51
N ASP A 150 15.74 -0.91 14.54
CA ASP A 150 14.47 -1.05 13.84
C ASP A 150 14.65 -0.96 12.33
N PHE A 151 15.57 -0.12 11.85
CA PHE A 151 15.90 -0.08 10.43
C PHE A 151 16.58 -1.36 9.96
N SER A 152 17.44 -1.99 10.78
CA SER A 152 18.07 -3.26 10.40
C SER A 152 17.02 -4.36 10.22
N LYS A 153 16.07 -4.48 11.15
CA LYS A 153 14.94 -5.41 11.04
C LYS A 153 14.08 -5.11 9.80
N PHE A 154 13.72 -3.85 9.60
CA PHE A 154 12.97 -3.42 8.41
C PHE A 154 13.72 -3.74 7.12
N ARG A 155 15.04 -3.48 7.06
CA ARG A 155 15.86 -3.71 5.86
C ARG A 155 15.93 -5.19 5.51
N GLU A 156 16.09 -6.06 6.50
CA GLU A 156 16.08 -7.51 6.30
C GLU A 156 14.72 -7.99 5.78
N TYR A 157 13.65 -7.56 6.45
CA TYR A 157 12.28 -7.89 6.05
C TYR A 157 11.97 -7.39 4.64
N TYR A 158 12.27 -6.12 4.33
CA TYR A 158 12.04 -5.50 3.03
C TYR A 158 12.78 -6.21 1.89
N LYS A 159 14.02 -6.64 2.12
CA LYS A 159 14.78 -7.42 1.12
C LYS A 159 14.13 -8.76 0.82
N SER A 160 13.73 -9.49 1.87
CA SER A 160 13.03 -10.78 1.74
C SER A 160 11.70 -10.60 0.99
N TRP A 161 10.90 -9.64 1.45
CA TRP A 161 9.62 -9.29 0.84
C TRP A 161 9.76 -8.93 -0.65
N ARG A 162 10.75 -8.11 -1.01
CA ARG A 162 10.99 -7.71 -2.40
C ARG A 162 11.39 -8.89 -3.29
N GLN A 163 12.12 -9.87 -2.78
CA GLN A 163 12.43 -11.07 -3.56
C GLN A 163 11.15 -11.86 -3.84
N LYS A 164 10.32 -12.08 -2.83
CA LYS A 164 9.05 -12.81 -2.98
C LYS A 164 8.08 -12.13 -3.95
N THR A 165 7.80 -10.84 -3.76
CA THR A 165 6.79 -10.09 -4.54
C THR A 165 7.14 -9.96 -6.03
N PHE A 166 8.43 -9.90 -6.39
CA PHE A 166 8.86 -9.68 -7.78
C PHE A 166 9.35 -10.93 -8.51
N VAL A 167 9.56 -12.06 -7.81
CA VAL A 167 10.00 -13.32 -8.43
C VAL A 167 8.82 -14.19 -8.87
N GLU A 168 7.61 -13.99 -8.33
CA GLU A 168 6.40 -14.68 -8.80
C GLU A 168 5.79 -14.03 -10.06
N THR A 169 6.47 -14.16 -11.20
CA THR A 169 5.76 -14.22 -12.48
C THR A 169 5.58 -15.70 -12.80
N PRO A 170 4.34 -16.25 -12.84
CA PRO A 170 4.13 -17.56 -13.43
C PRO A 170 4.77 -17.54 -14.82
N PRO A 171 5.53 -18.58 -15.22
CA PRO A 171 6.12 -18.63 -16.56
C PRO A 171 5.01 -18.32 -17.56
N HIS A 172 5.29 -17.39 -18.47
CA HIS A 172 4.31 -16.99 -19.45
C HIS A 172 3.87 -18.26 -20.20
N PRO A 173 2.59 -18.43 -20.56
CA PRO A 173 2.15 -19.58 -21.36
C PRO A 173 2.91 -19.75 -22.68
N TRP A 174 3.73 -18.77 -23.09
CA TRP A 174 4.57 -18.82 -24.28
C TRP A 174 6.04 -19.14 -23.99
N ASP A 175 6.47 -19.16 -22.72
CA ASP A 175 7.83 -19.56 -22.32
C ASP A 175 8.09 -21.05 -22.60
N GLN A 176 7.03 -21.88 -22.63
CA GLN A 176 7.10 -23.29 -23.04
C GLN A 176 7.38 -23.47 -24.55
N PHE A 177 7.23 -22.42 -25.37
CA PHE A 177 7.44 -22.45 -26.81
C PHE A 177 8.71 -21.69 -27.23
N GLN A 178 9.55 -21.27 -26.29
CA GLN A 178 10.87 -20.74 -26.63
C GLN A 178 11.71 -21.90 -27.18
N GLU A 179 12.11 -21.83 -28.45
CA GLU A 179 12.93 -22.85 -29.10
C GLU A 179 14.23 -23.05 -28.31
N VAL A 180 14.44 -24.28 -27.83
CA VAL A 180 15.73 -24.68 -27.27
C VAL A 180 16.76 -24.55 -28.40
N LYS A 181 17.74 -23.66 -28.25
CA LYS A 181 18.85 -23.57 -29.20
C LYS A 181 19.48 -24.95 -29.33
N PRO A 182 19.58 -25.53 -30.54
CA PRO A 182 20.19 -26.84 -30.70
C PRO A 182 21.64 -26.81 -30.20
N GLU A 183 22.03 -27.85 -29.47
CA GLU A 183 23.42 -28.03 -29.05
C GLU A 183 24.33 -28.13 -30.28
N PRO A 184 25.61 -27.72 -30.16
CA PRO A 184 26.47 -27.47 -31.33
C PRO A 184 26.76 -28.70 -32.21
N GLU A 185 26.43 -29.91 -31.76
CA GLU A 185 26.71 -31.16 -32.48
C GLU A 185 25.81 -31.38 -33.71
N ASP A 186 24.62 -30.75 -33.78
CA ASP A 186 23.66 -31.00 -34.88
C ASP A 186 23.94 -30.18 -36.16
N THR A 187 24.97 -29.33 -36.18
CA THR A 187 25.23 -28.43 -37.33
C THR A 187 25.98 -29.07 -38.50
N GLU A 188 26.51 -30.28 -38.35
CA GLU A 188 27.32 -30.92 -39.41
C GLU A 188 26.47 -31.52 -40.55
N LEU A 189 25.21 -31.89 -40.26
CA LEU A 189 24.31 -32.57 -41.22
C LEU A 189 23.57 -31.63 -42.19
N LEU A 190 23.53 -30.32 -41.94
CA LEU A 190 22.80 -29.36 -42.78
C LEU A 190 23.61 -28.78 -43.95
N SER A 191 24.88 -29.17 -44.09
CA SER A 191 25.79 -28.62 -45.13
C SER A 191 25.65 -29.28 -46.53
N LEU A 192 24.87 -30.36 -46.66
CA LEU A 192 24.74 -31.11 -47.92
C LEU A 192 23.33 -30.99 -48.52
N GLY A 193 23.12 -29.98 -49.37
CA GLY A 193 21.96 -29.98 -50.28
C GLY A 193 21.46 -28.61 -50.74
N LYS A 194 22.27 -27.81 -51.43
CA LYS A 194 21.76 -26.62 -52.14
C LYS A 194 20.97 -27.03 -53.38
N VAL A 195 19.65 -27.16 -53.27
CA VAL A 195 18.75 -27.24 -54.43
C VAL A 195 18.35 -25.83 -54.86
N LYS A 196 18.75 -25.44 -56.08
CA LYS A 196 18.34 -24.18 -56.73
C LYS A 196 16.94 -24.35 -57.32
N TYR A 197 16.01 -23.45 -57.00
CA TYR A 197 14.73 -23.34 -57.70
C TYR A 197 14.72 -22.13 -58.65
N LYS A 198 14.25 -22.35 -59.89
CA LYS A 198 14.01 -21.34 -60.93
C LYS A 198 12.77 -20.52 -60.56
N LYS A 199 12.87 -19.20 -60.68
CA LYS A 199 11.75 -18.26 -60.61
C LYS A 199 10.87 -18.37 -61.86
N TRP A 200 9.56 -18.33 -61.67
CA TRP A 200 8.61 -17.80 -62.64
C TRP A 200 8.39 -16.32 -62.34
#